data_AF-A0A0F8WAU0-F1
#
_entry.id   AF-A0A0F8WAU0-F1
#
_cell.length_a   1.000
_cell.length_b   1.000
_cell.length_c   1.000
_cell.angle_alpha   90.00
_cell.angle_beta   90.00
_cell.angle_gamma   90.00
#
_symmetry.space_group_name_H-M   'P 1'
#
loop_
_entity.id
_entity.type
_entity.pdbx_description
1 polymer ?
#
loop_
_entity_poly.entity_id
_entity_poly.type
_entity_poly.pdbx_seq_one_letter_code
_entity_poly.pdbx_strand_id
1 'polypeptide(L)'
;FTLTTTNVGTGIANGVELVDIIDTSKFENITWSGDGLYNSTTGIWNGIDLPSNGLSNSITISAVVNSAAAGLTVTNNALINGIVLGCDINGANDTASASITVQSADLSVFKVADTATPQEGAVVKYTITVTNNGPFDGTNVLVMDTIPSRLTYVSHSTDQGTYSTGGGSAYEWDVGDLAVGVTNTLTIRVQVTPAQTGEVVRNTARFISADQADISSPNDLASVDLRVGSTDLSISKIVGDPTPNVGDTVQYTITVTNNGLINGTNVDVQDLLPSGVTFNSAGPAGVLYNPASGLWNVTTGPSDYIGPGLTNSLIINATVDAGTEGQVIDNTAQIINATQPDPDSSN
;
A
#
# COMPACT_ATOMS: atom_id res chain seq x y z
N PHE A 1 -37.61 -18.25 4.25
CA PHE A 1 -38.84 -17.91 3.50
C PHE A 1 -39.99 -18.77 4.01
N THR A 2 -41.22 -18.26 3.99
CA THR A 2 -42.42 -19.05 4.31
C THR A 2 -43.33 -19.01 3.09
N LEU A 3 -43.66 -20.18 2.56
CA LEU A 3 -44.66 -20.35 1.52
C LEU A 3 -45.98 -20.68 2.18
N THR A 4 -47.02 -19.92 1.88
CA THR A 4 -48.38 -20.21 2.34
C THR A 4 -49.28 -20.37 1.12
N THR A 5 -49.82 -21.57 0.94
CA THR A 5 -50.81 -21.86 -0.09
C THR A 5 -52.18 -21.93 0.55
N THR A 6 -53.18 -21.28 -0.05
CA THR A 6 -54.53 -21.20 0.51
C THR A 6 -55.54 -21.58 -0.55
N ASN A 7 -56.41 -22.53 -0.24
CA ASN A 7 -57.52 -22.87 -1.12
C ASN A 7 -58.69 -21.89 -0.88
N VAL A 8 -58.77 -20.84 -1.69
CA VAL A 8 -59.85 -19.85 -1.63
C VAL A 8 -61.14 -20.31 -2.29
N GLY A 9 -61.13 -21.50 -2.91
CA GLY A 9 -62.29 -22.12 -3.56
C GLY A 9 -63.16 -22.94 -2.61
N THR A 10 -64.31 -23.37 -3.14
CA THR A 10 -65.28 -24.22 -2.43
C THR A 10 -65.02 -25.71 -2.63
N GLY A 11 -64.15 -26.09 -3.59
CA GLY A 11 -63.74 -27.48 -3.84
C GLY A 11 -62.49 -27.87 -3.05
N ILE A 12 -62.18 -29.16 -3.00
CA ILE A 12 -60.91 -29.67 -2.44
C ILE A 12 -59.85 -29.64 -3.55
N ALA A 13 -58.63 -29.24 -3.23
CA ALA A 13 -57.47 -29.34 -4.13
C ALA A 13 -56.48 -30.36 -3.54
N ASN A 14 -56.32 -31.51 -4.18
CA ASN A 14 -55.35 -32.53 -3.75
C ASN A 14 -54.17 -32.60 -4.70
N GLY A 15 -52.99 -32.89 -4.15
CA GLY A 15 -51.75 -32.97 -4.87
C GLY A 15 -51.41 -31.65 -5.57
N VAL A 16 -51.49 -30.54 -4.85
CA VAL A 16 -50.99 -29.25 -5.33
C VAL A 16 -49.47 -29.37 -5.49
N GLU A 17 -48.98 -28.98 -6.66
CA GLU A 17 -47.57 -28.93 -7.02
C GLU A 17 -47.10 -27.49 -7.01
N LEU A 18 -46.06 -27.19 -6.22
CA LEU A 18 -45.41 -25.87 -6.18
C LEU A 18 -44.00 -25.98 -6.73
N VAL A 19 -43.59 -24.97 -7.50
CA VAL A 19 -42.20 -24.76 -7.88
C VAL A 19 -41.66 -23.60 -7.06
N ASP A 20 -40.62 -23.87 -6.27
CA ASP A 20 -39.81 -22.88 -5.57
C ASP A 20 -38.34 -23.32 -5.67
N ILE A 21 -37.59 -22.67 -6.56
CA ILE A 21 -36.18 -22.99 -6.82
C ILE A 21 -35.33 -22.01 -6.02
N ILE A 22 -34.75 -22.50 -4.92
CA ILE A 22 -33.81 -21.73 -4.13
C ILE A 22 -32.49 -21.58 -4.90
N ASP A 23 -32.03 -20.33 -5.07
CA ASP A 23 -30.78 -20.00 -5.75
C ASP A 23 -29.56 -20.47 -4.91
N THR A 24 -29.07 -21.67 -5.21
CA THR A 24 -27.92 -22.28 -4.52
C THR A 24 -26.59 -21.57 -4.78
N SER A 25 -26.54 -20.61 -5.73
CA SER A 25 -25.38 -19.73 -5.86
C SER A 25 -25.31 -18.67 -4.75
N LYS A 26 -26.45 -18.40 -4.08
CA LYS A 26 -26.59 -17.36 -3.05
C LYS A 26 -26.95 -17.89 -1.67
N PHE A 27 -27.46 -19.12 -1.60
CA PHE A 27 -27.87 -19.78 -0.37
C PHE A 27 -27.18 -21.13 -0.18
N GLU A 28 -26.88 -21.47 1.07
CA GLU A 28 -26.36 -22.76 1.50
C GLU A 28 -27.14 -23.29 2.72
N ASN A 29 -26.87 -24.54 3.13
CA ASN A 29 -27.53 -25.18 4.28
C ASN A 29 -29.07 -25.12 4.23
N ILE A 30 -29.63 -25.35 3.04
CA ILE A 30 -31.07 -25.28 2.79
C ILE A 30 -31.78 -26.44 3.50
N THR A 31 -32.74 -26.10 4.34
CA THR A 31 -33.58 -27.02 5.12
C THR A 31 -35.03 -26.56 5.05
N TRP A 32 -35.96 -27.46 5.38
CA TRP A 32 -37.38 -27.14 5.36
C TRP A 32 -38.21 -27.91 6.37
N SER A 33 -39.40 -27.38 6.66
CA SER A 33 -40.43 -28.01 7.49
C SER A 33 -41.84 -27.65 6.98
N GLY A 34 -42.83 -28.51 7.24
CA GLY A 34 -44.21 -28.35 6.76
C GLY A 34 -44.73 -29.62 6.08
N ASP A 35 -45.97 -29.57 5.59
CA ASP A 35 -46.56 -30.69 4.85
C ASP A 35 -46.21 -30.56 3.36
N GLY A 36 -45.43 -31.50 2.86
CA GLY A 36 -45.00 -31.53 1.47
C GLY A 36 -43.66 -32.25 1.30
N LEU A 37 -43.44 -32.79 0.11
CA LEU A 37 -42.21 -33.48 -0.26
C LEU A 37 -41.45 -32.61 -1.25
N TYR A 38 -40.33 -32.02 -0.82
CA TYR A 38 -39.46 -31.23 -1.67
C TYR A 38 -38.46 -32.11 -2.43
N ASN A 39 -38.35 -31.89 -3.73
CA ASN A 39 -37.29 -32.42 -4.57
C ASN A 39 -36.25 -31.33 -4.82
N SER A 40 -35.10 -31.42 -4.15
CA SER A 40 -34.01 -30.45 -4.27
C SER A 40 -33.33 -30.39 -5.63
N THR A 41 -33.53 -31.40 -6.49
CA THR A 41 -33.00 -31.40 -7.87
C THR A 41 -33.89 -30.58 -8.81
N THR A 42 -35.20 -30.56 -8.58
CA THR A 42 -36.17 -29.91 -9.48
C THR A 42 -36.77 -28.64 -8.90
N GLY A 43 -36.61 -28.39 -7.59
CA GLY A 43 -37.26 -27.29 -6.89
C GLY A 43 -38.77 -27.47 -6.73
N ILE A 44 -39.26 -28.70 -6.81
CA ILE A 44 -40.71 -29.00 -6.80
C ILE A 44 -41.13 -29.52 -5.43
N TRP A 45 -42.23 -28.98 -4.92
CA TRP A 45 -42.97 -29.47 -3.76
C TRP A 45 -44.20 -30.27 -4.23
N ASN A 46 -44.36 -31.48 -3.71
CA ASN A 46 -45.49 -32.35 -4.00
C ASN A 46 -46.21 -32.80 -2.73
N GLY A 47 -47.42 -33.35 -2.91
CA GLY A 47 -48.18 -33.96 -1.82
C GLY A 47 -48.84 -32.95 -0.88
N ILE A 48 -49.13 -31.75 -1.38
CA ILE A 48 -49.84 -30.71 -0.64
C ILE A 48 -51.34 -30.87 -0.93
N ASP A 49 -52.10 -31.26 0.09
CA ASP A 49 -53.56 -31.37 0.02
C ASP A 49 -54.20 -30.21 0.78
N LEU A 50 -55.04 -29.45 0.09
CA LEU A 50 -55.75 -28.29 0.63
C LEU A 50 -57.26 -28.56 0.65
N PRO A 51 -57.86 -28.78 1.83
CA PRO A 51 -59.31 -28.89 1.92
C PRO A 51 -59.99 -27.56 1.55
N SER A 52 -61.29 -27.61 1.25
CA SER A 52 -62.09 -26.45 0.81
C SER A 52 -62.20 -25.34 1.86
N ASN A 53 -62.64 -24.14 1.44
CA ASN A 53 -63.10 -23.04 2.29
C ASN A 53 -62.01 -22.29 3.06
N GLY A 54 -60.92 -21.92 2.39
CA GLY A 54 -59.93 -20.97 2.91
C GLY A 54 -58.89 -21.59 3.83
N LEU A 55 -58.76 -22.92 3.85
CA LEU A 55 -57.70 -23.58 4.59
C LEU A 55 -56.36 -23.43 3.86
N SER A 56 -55.31 -23.25 4.66
CA SER A 56 -53.96 -23.02 4.17
C SER A 56 -53.01 -24.14 4.59
N ASN A 57 -52.02 -24.40 3.74
CA ASN A 57 -50.82 -25.10 4.13
C ASN A 57 -49.64 -24.12 4.20
N SER A 58 -48.66 -24.41 5.05
CA SER A 58 -47.46 -23.58 5.16
C SER A 58 -46.21 -24.44 5.16
N ILE A 59 -45.27 -24.07 4.30
CA ILE A 59 -43.92 -24.63 4.22
C ILE A 59 -42.94 -23.54 4.65
N THR A 60 -42.03 -23.87 5.57
CA THR A 60 -40.94 -22.98 5.97
C THR A 60 -39.64 -23.48 5.37
N ILE A 61 -38.94 -22.60 4.66
CA ILE A 61 -37.63 -22.84 4.07
C ILE A 61 -36.60 -22.00 4.82
N SER A 62 -35.60 -22.66 5.38
CA SER A 62 -34.49 -22.04 6.11
C SER A 62 -33.20 -22.27 5.34
N ALA A 63 -32.41 -21.21 5.15
CA ALA A 63 -31.13 -21.28 4.46
C ALA A 63 -30.18 -20.21 5.02
N VAL A 64 -28.88 -20.41 4.82
CA VAL A 64 -27.83 -19.45 5.13
C VAL A 64 -27.48 -18.69 3.87
N VAL A 65 -27.40 -17.36 3.96
CA VAL A 65 -26.94 -16.50 2.86
C VAL A 65 -25.42 -16.62 2.76
N ASN A 66 -24.89 -16.91 1.58
CA ASN A 66 -23.44 -16.99 1.36
C ASN A 66 -22.86 -15.64 0.89
N SER A 67 -21.53 -15.54 0.82
CA SER A 67 -20.83 -14.30 0.46
C SER A 67 -21.09 -13.81 -0.97
N ALA A 68 -21.48 -14.69 -1.90
CA ALA A 68 -21.78 -14.29 -3.28
C ALA A 68 -23.07 -13.46 -3.40
N ALA A 69 -23.91 -13.46 -2.36
CA ALA A 69 -25.12 -12.66 -2.30
C ALA A 69 -24.88 -11.24 -1.74
N ALA A 70 -23.69 -10.94 -1.23
CA ALA A 70 -23.37 -9.67 -0.59
C ALA A 70 -23.69 -8.46 -1.49
N GLY A 71 -24.36 -7.45 -0.91
CA GLY A 71 -24.77 -6.24 -1.63
C GLY A 71 -25.89 -6.44 -2.64
N LEU A 72 -26.39 -7.67 -2.82
CA LEU A 72 -27.46 -7.97 -3.76
C LEU A 72 -28.83 -7.97 -3.07
N THR A 73 -29.86 -7.63 -3.85
CA THR A 73 -31.24 -8.02 -3.53
C THR A 73 -31.49 -9.41 -4.09
N VAL A 74 -31.79 -10.36 -3.21
CA VAL A 74 -32.09 -11.75 -3.58
C VAL A 74 -33.59 -11.96 -3.49
N THR A 75 -34.21 -12.39 -4.59
CA THR A 75 -35.65 -12.64 -4.67
C THR A 75 -35.91 -14.12 -4.85
N ASN A 76 -36.70 -14.69 -3.95
CA ASN A 76 -37.22 -16.05 -4.05
C ASN A 76 -38.62 -16.01 -4.68
N ASN A 77 -38.88 -16.89 -5.65
CA ASN A 77 -40.15 -16.94 -6.37
C ASN A 77 -40.79 -18.31 -6.21
N ALA A 78 -42.08 -18.33 -5.92
CA ALA A 78 -42.89 -19.55 -5.88
C ALA A 78 -44.00 -19.48 -6.92
N LEU A 79 -44.31 -20.62 -7.51
CA LEU A 79 -45.34 -20.80 -8.53
C LEU A 79 -46.16 -22.06 -8.23
N ILE A 80 -47.49 -21.97 -8.32
CA ILE A 80 -48.35 -23.14 -8.45
C ILE A 80 -48.19 -23.68 -9.88
N ASN A 81 -47.63 -24.88 -10.01
CA ASN A 81 -47.35 -25.50 -11.31
C ASN A 81 -48.44 -26.51 -11.72
N GLY A 82 -49.22 -27.01 -10.76
CA GLY A 82 -50.31 -27.92 -11.05
C GLY A 82 -51.12 -28.34 -9.83
N ILE A 83 -52.26 -28.98 -10.09
CA ILE A 83 -53.11 -29.62 -9.09
C ILE A 83 -53.52 -30.98 -9.65
N VAL A 84 -53.27 -32.06 -8.90
CA VAL A 84 -53.60 -33.43 -9.34
C VAL A 84 -55.11 -33.69 -9.37
N LEU A 85 -55.85 -33.23 -8.35
CA LEU A 85 -57.31 -33.33 -8.29
C LEU A 85 -57.94 -32.00 -7.86
N GLY A 86 -58.71 -31.41 -8.77
CA GLY A 86 -59.33 -30.09 -8.61
C GLY A 86 -59.15 -29.26 -9.89
N CYS A 87 -59.60 -28.01 -9.88
CA CYS A 87 -59.26 -27.04 -10.92
C CYS A 87 -58.97 -25.68 -10.28
N ASP A 88 -57.80 -25.11 -10.61
CA ASP A 88 -57.58 -23.68 -10.39
C ASP A 88 -58.18 -22.91 -11.57
N ILE A 89 -58.97 -21.89 -11.27
CA ILE A 89 -59.63 -21.04 -12.27
C ILE A 89 -59.00 -19.65 -12.33
N ASN A 90 -58.10 -19.30 -11.40
CA ASN A 90 -57.52 -17.97 -11.29
C ASN A 90 -55.99 -18.02 -11.26
N GLY A 91 -55.38 -18.23 -12.41
CA GLY A 91 -53.92 -18.26 -12.53
C GLY A 91 -53.20 -16.94 -12.18
N ALA A 92 -53.93 -15.84 -11.95
CA ALA A 92 -53.32 -14.57 -11.57
C ALA A 92 -52.79 -14.56 -10.13
N ASN A 93 -53.21 -15.50 -9.28
CA ASN A 93 -52.75 -15.62 -7.90
C ASN A 93 -51.83 -16.83 -7.67
N ASP A 94 -51.25 -17.37 -8.73
CA ASP A 94 -50.44 -18.59 -8.68
C ASP A 94 -48.96 -18.31 -8.41
N THR A 95 -48.57 -17.03 -8.38
CA THR A 95 -47.19 -16.62 -8.14
C THR A 95 -47.06 -15.77 -6.88
N ALA A 96 -46.01 -16.01 -6.11
CA ALA A 96 -45.62 -15.17 -5.00
C ALA A 96 -44.09 -14.98 -5.00
N SER A 97 -43.62 -13.84 -4.49
CA SER A 97 -42.19 -13.56 -4.37
C SER A 97 -41.87 -12.91 -3.03
N ALA A 98 -40.69 -13.20 -2.50
CA ALA A 98 -40.16 -12.53 -1.32
C ALA A 98 -38.69 -12.18 -1.56
N SER A 99 -38.30 -10.95 -1.19
CA SER A 99 -36.94 -10.45 -1.40
C SER A 99 -36.26 -10.16 -0.07
N ILE A 100 -34.96 -10.41 -0.03
CA ILE A 100 -34.06 -9.95 1.04
C ILE A 100 -32.98 -9.07 0.42
N THR A 101 -32.49 -8.09 1.18
CA THR A 101 -31.27 -7.33 0.84
C THR A 101 -30.15 -7.81 1.73
N VAL A 102 -29.08 -8.31 1.13
CA VAL A 102 -27.91 -8.80 1.87
C VAL A 102 -26.98 -7.63 2.10
N GLN A 103 -26.61 -7.38 3.36
CA GLN A 103 -25.72 -6.27 3.70
C GLN A 103 -24.31 -6.50 3.17
N SER A 104 -23.61 -5.40 2.91
CA SER A 104 -22.22 -5.35 2.46
C SER A 104 -21.59 -4.02 2.85
N ALA A 105 -20.28 -4.01 3.02
CA ALA A 105 -19.48 -2.80 3.20
C ALA A 105 -18.52 -2.61 2.03
N ASP A 106 -17.89 -1.44 1.94
CA ASP A 106 -16.75 -1.16 1.04
C ASP A 106 -15.68 -0.48 1.90
N LEU A 107 -14.68 -1.24 2.36
CA LEU A 107 -13.72 -0.81 3.37
C LEU A 107 -12.38 -0.50 2.73
N SER A 108 -12.18 0.78 2.42
CA SER A 108 -10.91 1.25 1.87
C SER A 108 -9.84 1.43 2.94
N VAL A 109 -8.61 1.02 2.63
CA VAL A 109 -7.40 1.28 3.40
C VAL A 109 -6.51 2.25 2.64
N PHE A 110 -6.06 3.31 3.32
CA PHE A 110 -5.09 4.27 2.81
C PHE A 110 -3.93 4.41 3.80
N LYS A 111 -2.71 4.62 3.29
CA LYS A 111 -1.52 4.74 4.12
C LYS A 111 -0.58 5.81 3.57
N VAL A 112 -0.05 6.64 4.46
CA VAL A 112 0.98 7.65 4.15
C VAL A 112 2.07 7.66 5.20
N ALA A 113 3.28 8.05 4.81
CA ALA A 113 4.34 8.44 5.72
C ALA A 113 4.46 9.96 5.80
N ASP A 114 4.94 10.47 6.93
CA ASP A 114 5.25 11.90 7.08
C ASP A 114 6.52 12.34 6.34
N THR A 115 7.35 11.40 5.92
CA THR A 115 8.52 11.62 5.05
C THR A 115 8.71 10.46 4.08
N ALA A 116 9.14 10.77 2.86
CA ALA A 116 9.52 9.76 1.87
C ALA A 116 11.01 9.40 1.93
N THR A 117 11.84 10.26 2.54
CA THR A 117 13.30 10.13 2.54
C THR A 117 13.91 10.28 3.94
N PRO A 118 13.55 9.41 4.89
CA PRO A 118 14.11 9.47 6.24
C PRO A 118 15.59 9.07 6.25
N GLN A 119 16.37 9.63 7.16
CA GLN A 119 17.72 9.14 7.44
C GLN A 119 17.67 7.88 8.32
N GLU A 120 18.76 7.11 8.35
CA GLU A 120 18.92 6.04 9.34
C GLU A 120 18.72 6.55 10.77
N GLY A 121 18.09 5.74 11.63
CA GLY A 121 17.80 6.10 13.01
C GLY A 121 16.68 7.13 13.19
N ALA A 122 16.18 7.75 12.12
CA ALA A 122 15.04 8.67 12.20
C ALA A 122 13.75 7.91 12.55
N VAL A 123 12.87 8.59 13.28
CA VAL A 123 11.51 8.09 13.56
C VAL A 123 10.58 8.60 12.45
N VAL A 124 9.93 7.67 11.77
CA VAL A 124 8.92 7.90 10.73
C VAL A 124 7.54 7.67 11.32
N LYS A 125 6.59 8.53 10.96
CA LYS A 125 5.18 8.38 11.32
C LYS A 125 4.39 7.90 10.11
N TYR A 126 3.86 6.70 10.18
CA TYR A 126 2.81 6.24 9.28
C TYR A 126 1.44 6.62 9.81
N THR A 127 0.57 7.09 8.92
CA THR A 127 -0.87 7.25 9.17
C THR A 127 -1.61 6.32 8.24
N ILE A 128 -2.35 5.38 8.83
CA ILE A 128 -3.25 4.44 8.16
C ILE A 128 -4.67 4.97 8.39
N THR A 129 -5.47 4.97 7.35
CA THR A 129 -6.84 5.49 7.35
C THR A 129 -7.74 4.40 6.79
N VAL A 130 -8.82 4.08 7.51
CA VAL A 130 -9.83 3.10 7.08
C VAL A 130 -11.16 3.83 6.94
N THR A 131 -11.80 3.70 5.78
CA THR A 131 -13.08 4.35 5.50
C THR A 131 -14.08 3.35 4.94
N ASN A 132 -15.31 3.37 5.47
CA ASN A 132 -16.42 2.62 4.92
C ASN A 132 -17.16 3.47 3.86
N ASN A 133 -16.92 3.19 2.58
CA ASN A 133 -17.60 3.82 1.45
C ASN A 133 -18.87 3.06 1.02
N GLY A 134 -19.20 1.98 1.72
CA GLY A 134 -20.26 1.06 1.36
C GLY A 134 -21.65 1.55 1.76
N PRO A 135 -22.70 0.82 1.35
CA PRO A 135 -24.08 1.17 1.65
C PRO A 135 -24.53 0.76 3.07
N PHE A 136 -23.78 -0.09 3.77
CA PHE A 136 -24.08 -0.53 5.14
C PHE A 136 -22.84 -0.42 6.03
N ASP A 137 -23.07 -0.38 7.35
CA ASP A 137 -22.03 -0.37 8.36
C ASP A 137 -21.19 -1.65 8.27
N GLY A 138 -19.87 -1.53 8.49
CA GLY A 138 -18.96 -2.66 8.65
C GLY A 138 -18.73 -2.91 10.13
N THR A 139 -18.93 -4.13 10.62
CA THR A 139 -18.69 -4.51 12.01
C THR A 139 -17.49 -5.44 12.14
N ASN A 140 -16.82 -5.39 13.29
CA ASN A 140 -15.60 -6.16 13.56
C ASN A 140 -14.50 -5.98 12.47
N VAL A 141 -14.30 -4.74 12.02
CA VAL A 141 -13.33 -4.41 10.97
C VAL A 141 -11.90 -4.60 11.48
N LEU A 142 -11.12 -5.42 10.78
CA LEU A 142 -9.75 -5.77 11.13
C LEU A 142 -8.78 -5.41 10.00
N VAL A 143 -7.69 -4.72 10.36
CA VAL A 143 -6.64 -4.27 9.43
C VAL A 143 -5.25 -4.73 9.90
N MET A 144 -4.54 -5.38 8.97
CA MET A 144 -3.16 -5.87 9.01
C MET A 144 -2.10 -4.79 8.71
N ASP A 145 -1.23 -4.33 9.60
CA ASP A 145 -0.01 -3.59 9.19
C ASP A 145 1.26 -4.39 9.43
N THR A 146 2.02 -4.71 8.38
CA THR A 146 3.29 -5.44 8.55
C THR A 146 4.45 -4.45 8.61
N ILE A 147 5.02 -4.28 9.80
CA ILE A 147 6.27 -3.53 9.98
C ILE A 147 7.44 -4.41 9.52
N PRO A 148 8.16 -4.07 8.42
CA PRO A 148 9.28 -4.85 7.93
C PRO A 148 10.45 -4.83 8.93
N SER A 149 11.33 -5.83 8.89
CA SER A 149 12.50 -5.93 9.80
C SER A 149 13.51 -4.79 9.69
N ARG A 150 13.41 -3.97 8.63
CA ARG A 150 14.21 -2.76 8.40
C ARG A 150 13.68 -1.55 9.18
N LEU A 151 12.59 -1.72 9.93
CA LEU A 151 11.97 -0.73 10.81
C LEU A 151 11.75 -1.35 12.20
N THR A 152 11.94 -0.55 13.23
CA THR A 152 11.64 -0.94 14.62
C THR A 152 10.41 -0.18 15.10
N TYR A 153 9.41 -0.89 15.63
CA TYR A 153 8.24 -0.26 16.23
C TYR A 153 8.61 0.62 17.44
N VAL A 154 8.03 1.82 17.53
CA VAL A 154 8.26 2.77 18.64
C VAL A 154 6.98 2.99 19.44
N SER A 155 5.89 3.41 18.80
CA SER A 155 4.62 3.70 19.46
C SER A 155 3.47 3.71 18.45
N HIS A 156 2.23 3.68 18.93
CA HIS A 156 1.05 3.92 18.13
C HIS A 156 0.02 4.78 18.88
N SER A 157 -0.95 5.29 18.14
CA SER A 157 -2.17 5.89 18.66
C SER A 157 -3.28 5.71 17.65
N THR A 158 -4.49 5.45 18.09
CA THR A 158 -5.68 5.31 17.23
C THR A 158 -6.81 6.18 17.75
N ASP A 159 -7.66 6.68 16.87
CA ASP A 159 -8.91 7.37 17.24
C ASP A 159 -10.00 6.39 17.66
N GLN A 160 -9.98 5.16 17.13
CA GLN A 160 -10.90 4.09 17.47
C GLN A 160 -10.20 2.72 17.49
N GLY A 161 -10.73 1.81 18.32
CA GLY A 161 -10.30 0.43 18.33
C GLY A 161 -9.00 0.21 19.10
N THR A 162 -8.37 -0.94 18.88
CA THR A 162 -7.13 -1.31 19.55
C THR A 162 -6.11 -1.85 18.56
N TYR A 163 -4.86 -1.45 18.73
CA TYR A 163 -3.76 -1.94 17.91
C TYR A 163 -2.88 -2.87 18.75
N SER A 164 -2.86 -4.13 18.35
CA SER A 164 -2.08 -5.16 19.02
C SER A 164 -0.68 -5.24 18.42
N THR A 165 0.32 -5.20 19.29
CA THR A 165 1.73 -5.44 18.94
C THR A 165 2.06 -6.88 19.35
N GLY A 166 1.42 -7.86 18.72
CA GLY A 166 1.69 -9.28 19.01
C GLY A 166 3.14 -9.58 18.64
N GLY A 167 3.97 -10.03 19.59
CA GLY A 167 5.41 -10.22 19.41
C GLY A 167 5.77 -11.08 18.20
N GLY A 168 6.03 -10.43 17.05
CA GLY A 168 6.17 -11.06 15.73
C GLY A 168 5.81 -10.10 14.58
N SER A 169 5.48 -10.65 13.40
CA SER A 169 5.20 -9.89 12.16
C SER A 169 3.73 -9.49 11.94
N ALA A 170 2.83 -9.80 12.88
CA ALA A 170 1.40 -9.52 12.76
C ALA A 170 1.03 -8.39 13.71
N TYR A 171 0.98 -7.17 13.19
CA TYR A 171 0.43 -6.04 13.93
C TYR A 171 -0.99 -5.77 13.45
N GLU A 172 -1.96 -6.06 14.31
CA GLU A 172 -3.38 -6.04 13.97
C GLU A 172 -4.07 -4.85 14.61
N TRP A 173 -4.78 -4.09 13.79
CA TRP A 173 -5.69 -3.04 14.20
C TRP A 173 -7.12 -3.56 14.14
N ASP A 174 -7.67 -3.87 15.31
CA ASP A 174 -9.10 -4.06 15.49
C ASP A 174 -9.74 -2.67 15.53
N VAL A 175 -10.30 -2.24 14.39
CA VAL A 175 -10.99 -0.95 14.23
C VAL A 175 -12.33 -0.99 14.97
N GLY A 176 -12.95 -2.16 15.11
CA GLY A 176 -14.32 -2.33 15.57
C GLY A 176 -15.35 -1.95 14.51
N ASP A 177 -16.46 -1.34 14.93
CA ASP A 177 -17.57 -0.99 14.03
C ASP A 177 -17.33 0.33 13.32
N LEU A 178 -17.56 0.37 12.02
CA LEU A 178 -17.35 1.51 11.14
C LEU A 178 -18.62 1.82 10.35
N ALA A 179 -19.32 2.86 10.77
CA ALA A 179 -20.56 3.28 10.12
C ALA A 179 -20.33 3.82 8.70
N VAL A 180 -21.38 3.84 7.87
CA VAL A 180 -21.32 4.37 6.50
C VAL A 180 -20.75 5.78 6.45
N GLY A 181 -19.73 5.98 5.60
CA GLY A 181 -19.05 7.26 5.39
C GLY A 181 -18.11 7.68 6.53
N VAL A 182 -17.95 6.85 7.57
CA VAL A 182 -17.02 7.13 8.68
C VAL A 182 -15.61 6.70 8.31
N THR A 183 -14.66 7.51 8.77
CA THR A 183 -13.23 7.28 8.66
C THR A 183 -12.62 7.23 10.05
N ASN A 184 -11.76 6.22 10.29
CA ASN A 184 -10.91 6.14 11.46
C ASN A 184 -9.44 6.04 11.06
N THR A 185 -8.53 6.39 11.97
CA THR A 185 -7.10 6.55 11.72
C THR A 185 -6.24 5.89 12.80
N LEU A 186 -5.26 5.12 12.33
CA LEU A 186 -4.17 4.58 13.14
C LEU A 186 -2.87 5.28 12.77
N THR A 187 -2.21 5.85 13.77
CA THR A 187 -0.84 6.38 13.64
C THR A 187 0.15 5.39 14.24
N ILE A 188 1.15 4.98 13.46
CA ILE A 188 2.26 4.12 13.91
C ILE A 188 3.55 4.91 13.75
N ARG A 189 4.37 4.97 14.81
CA ARG A 189 5.74 5.48 14.75
C ARG A 189 6.72 4.32 14.73
N VAL A 190 7.64 4.36 13.79
CA VAL A 190 8.72 3.38 13.63
C VAL A 190 10.05 4.08 13.48
N GLN A 191 11.14 3.42 13.85
CA GLN A 191 12.50 3.92 13.66
C GLN A 191 13.18 3.16 12.51
N VAL A 192 13.84 3.87 11.60
CA VAL A 192 14.65 3.25 10.55
C VAL A 192 15.84 2.55 11.19
N THR A 193 16.01 1.24 10.96
CA THR A 193 17.13 0.48 11.55
C THR A 193 18.47 0.92 10.93
N PRO A 194 19.61 0.61 11.56
CA PRO A 194 20.92 0.83 10.95
C PRO A 194 21.12 0.05 9.63
N ALA A 195 22.09 0.48 8.83
CA ALA A 195 22.51 -0.16 7.58
C ALA A 195 21.40 -0.27 6.53
N GLN A 196 20.63 0.81 6.39
CA GLN A 196 19.56 0.96 5.40
C GLN A 196 19.82 2.12 4.42
N THR A 197 20.94 2.83 4.53
CA THR A 197 21.29 3.98 3.67
C THR A 197 21.21 3.61 2.19
N GLY A 198 20.45 4.39 1.41
CA GLY A 198 20.23 4.14 -0.03
C GLY A 198 19.19 3.06 -0.33
N GLU A 199 18.70 2.33 0.66
CA GLU A 199 17.75 1.24 0.48
C GLU A 199 16.30 1.74 0.37
N VAL A 200 15.46 0.91 -0.26
CA VAL A 200 14.01 1.10 -0.28
C VAL A 200 13.35 0.22 0.76
N VAL A 201 12.60 0.83 1.69
CA VAL A 201 11.87 0.13 2.75
C VAL A 201 10.37 0.30 2.53
N ARG A 202 9.68 -0.79 2.21
CA ARG A 202 8.23 -0.83 1.99
C ARG A 202 7.49 -1.25 3.24
N ASN A 203 6.49 -0.47 3.65
CA ASN A 203 5.51 -0.86 4.67
C ASN A 203 4.14 -1.01 4.03
N THR A 204 3.39 -2.05 4.40
CA THR A 204 2.07 -2.34 3.82
C THR A 204 1.01 -2.54 4.91
N ALA A 205 -0.10 -1.82 4.78
CA ALA A 205 -1.36 -2.06 5.48
C ALA A 205 -2.33 -2.82 4.55
N ARG A 206 -3.12 -3.75 5.11
CA ARG A 206 -4.13 -4.51 4.38
C ARG A 206 -5.41 -4.68 5.18
N PHE A 207 -6.56 -4.60 4.55
CA PHE A 207 -7.81 -5.10 5.12
C PHE A 207 -7.71 -6.63 5.30
N ILE A 208 -8.28 -7.14 6.40
CA ILE A 208 -8.26 -8.57 6.73
C ILE A 208 -9.68 -9.13 6.72
N SER A 209 -10.60 -8.51 7.44
CA SER A 209 -11.96 -9.01 7.61
C SER A 209 -12.91 -7.97 8.18
N ALA A 210 -14.21 -8.18 7.95
CA ALA A 210 -15.35 -7.59 8.63
C ALA A 210 -16.50 -8.62 8.59
N ASP A 211 -17.57 -8.41 9.35
CA ASP A 211 -18.73 -9.30 9.30
C ASP A 211 -19.51 -9.15 7.98
N GLN A 212 -19.67 -7.92 7.51
CA GLN A 212 -20.23 -7.61 6.20
C GLN A 212 -19.14 -7.84 5.17
N ALA A 213 -19.48 -8.59 4.12
CA ALA A 213 -18.54 -8.82 3.02
C ALA A 213 -18.17 -7.49 2.35
N ASP A 214 -16.88 -7.34 2.08
CA ASP A 214 -16.38 -6.25 1.26
C ASP A 214 -16.66 -6.52 -0.22
N ILE A 215 -17.28 -5.55 -0.90
CA ILE A 215 -17.63 -5.64 -2.32
C ILE A 215 -16.55 -5.09 -3.25
N SER A 216 -15.49 -4.48 -2.71
CA SER A 216 -14.40 -3.89 -3.48
C SER A 216 -13.05 -4.31 -2.91
N SER A 217 -12.30 -5.16 -3.63
CA SER A 217 -10.95 -5.54 -3.22
C SER A 217 -9.78 -4.64 -3.68
N PRO A 218 -9.89 -3.78 -4.72
CA PRO A 218 -8.76 -2.94 -5.15
C PRO A 218 -8.26 -1.91 -4.13
N ASN A 219 -9.07 -1.56 -3.14
CA ASN A 219 -8.80 -0.57 -2.09
C ASN A 219 -8.45 -1.20 -0.73
N ASP A 220 -8.25 -2.51 -0.69
CA ASP A 220 -7.94 -3.27 0.53
C ASP A 220 -6.46 -3.23 0.91
N LEU A 221 -5.59 -2.65 0.07
CA LEU A 221 -4.15 -2.71 0.23
C LEU A 221 -3.52 -1.33 0.04
N ALA A 222 -2.73 -0.87 1.02
CA ALA A 222 -2.00 0.37 0.95
C ALA A 222 -0.52 0.17 1.31
N SER A 223 0.37 0.49 0.38
CA SER A 223 1.82 0.42 0.57
C SER A 223 2.48 1.79 0.46
N VAL A 224 3.51 2.00 1.27
CA VAL A 224 4.36 3.19 1.22
C VAL A 224 5.83 2.76 1.16
N ASP A 225 6.56 3.34 0.22
CA ASP A 225 8.00 3.17 0.09
C ASP A 225 8.74 4.34 0.72
N LEU A 226 9.65 4.04 1.63
CA LEU A 226 10.66 4.98 2.11
C LEU A 226 11.94 4.74 1.31
N ARG A 227 12.55 5.80 0.81
CA ARG A 227 13.90 5.75 0.25
C ARG A 227 14.85 6.31 1.29
N VAL A 228 15.53 5.44 2.04
CA VAL A 228 16.36 5.90 3.15
C VAL A 228 17.47 6.79 2.60
N GLY A 229 17.52 8.02 3.10
CA GLY A 229 18.35 9.08 2.56
C GLY A 229 19.82 8.69 2.54
N SER A 230 20.42 8.78 1.35
CA SER A 230 21.86 8.64 1.12
C SER A 230 22.41 9.93 0.53
N THR A 231 23.69 10.19 0.82
CA THR A 231 24.50 11.08 -0.02
C THR A 231 25.18 10.19 -1.05
N ASP A 232 25.37 10.68 -2.26
CA ASP A 232 26.09 9.98 -3.34
C ASP A 232 26.96 11.06 -3.99
N LEU A 233 28.25 11.08 -3.65
CA LEU A 233 29.20 12.12 -4.03
C LEU A 233 30.12 11.60 -5.12
N SER A 234 29.94 12.11 -6.33
CA SER A 234 30.86 11.81 -7.44
C SER A 234 31.90 12.90 -7.62
N ILE A 235 33.10 12.52 -8.04
CA ILE A 235 34.20 13.44 -8.31
C ILE A 235 34.69 13.30 -9.75
N SER A 236 34.86 14.44 -10.42
CA SER A 236 35.49 14.50 -11.75
C SER A 236 36.64 15.47 -11.75
N LYS A 237 37.69 15.15 -12.51
CA LYS A 237 38.86 16.00 -12.70
C LYS A 237 39.20 16.09 -14.17
N ILE A 238 39.30 17.31 -14.67
CA ILE A 238 39.60 17.60 -16.07
C ILE A 238 40.80 18.55 -16.11
N VAL A 239 41.72 18.27 -17.03
CA VAL A 239 42.83 19.17 -17.36
C VAL A 239 42.46 20.00 -18.59
N GLY A 240 42.70 21.32 -18.53
CA GLY A 240 42.37 22.24 -19.60
C GLY A 240 43.25 22.07 -20.85
N ASP A 241 44.51 21.73 -20.66
CA ASP A 241 45.47 21.38 -21.72
C ASP A 241 46.20 20.07 -21.37
N PRO A 242 45.94 18.96 -22.08
CA PRO A 242 46.59 17.68 -21.83
C PRO A 242 48.00 17.58 -22.41
N THR A 243 48.45 18.53 -23.23
CA THR A 243 49.78 18.54 -23.87
C THR A 243 50.47 19.90 -23.76
N PRO A 244 50.66 20.43 -22.54
CA PRO A 244 51.27 21.74 -22.32
C PRO A 244 52.77 21.73 -22.62
N ASN A 245 53.35 22.89 -22.93
CA ASN A 245 54.80 23.07 -22.94
C ASN A 245 55.33 23.34 -21.53
N VAL A 246 56.63 23.14 -21.33
CA VAL A 246 57.32 23.61 -20.13
C VAL A 246 57.15 25.12 -19.98
N GLY A 247 56.79 25.57 -18.78
CA GLY A 247 56.50 26.96 -18.47
C GLY A 247 55.05 27.40 -18.74
N ASP A 248 54.24 26.58 -19.41
CA ASP A 248 52.81 26.88 -19.60
C ASP A 248 52.06 26.73 -18.26
N THR A 249 50.99 27.52 -18.12
CA THR A 249 50.04 27.34 -17.00
C THR A 249 48.96 26.35 -17.41
N VAL A 250 48.88 25.25 -16.68
CA VAL A 250 47.83 24.24 -16.80
C VAL A 250 46.74 24.52 -15.78
N GLN A 251 45.49 24.36 -16.21
CA GLN A 251 44.32 24.45 -15.34
C GLN A 251 43.75 23.06 -15.08
N TYR A 252 43.61 22.70 -13.80
CA TYR A 252 42.84 21.54 -13.36
C TYR A 252 41.49 22.01 -12.83
N THR A 253 40.40 21.42 -13.32
CA THR A 253 39.05 21.64 -12.80
C THR A 253 38.58 20.37 -12.12
N ILE A 254 38.34 20.44 -10.82
CA ILE A 254 37.78 19.36 -10.01
C ILE A 254 36.35 19.74 -9.69
N THR A 255 35.40 18.82 -9.93
CA THR A 255 33.98 19.04 -9.63
C THR A 255 33.48 17.89 -8.77
N VAL A 256 32.87 18.24 -7.65
CA VAL A 256 32.15 17.31 -6.78
C VAL A 256 30.65 17.53 -6.97
N THR A 257 29.91 16.46 -7.20
CA THR A 257 28.45 16.47 -7.40
C THR A 257 27.80 15.57 -6.37
N ASN A 258 26.74 16.05 -5.72
CA ASN A 258 25.90 15.19 -4.88
C ASN A 258 24.70 14.67 -5.68
N ASN A 259 24.75 13.42 -6.13
CA ASN A 259 23.67 12.71 -6.80
C ASN A 259 22.66 12.07 -5.82
N GLY A 260 22.92 12.18 -4.51
CA GLY A 260 22.11 11.59 -3.45
C GLY A 260 20.79 12.32 -3.16
N LEU A 261 20.02 11.77 -2.23
CA LEU A 261 18.72 12.30 -1.82
C LEU A 261 18.79 13.29 -0.65
N ILE A 262 19.92 13.32 0.06
CA ILE A 262 20.14 14.19 1.22
C ILE A 262 21.42 15.02 1.06
N ASN A 263 21.55 16.06 1.89
CA ASN A 263 22.72 16.92 1.92
C ASN A 263 23.98 16.14 2.34
N GLY A 264 25.09 16.36 1.62
CA GLY A 264 26.42 15.95 2.05
C GLY A 264 27.09 17.06 2.87
N THR A 265 27.55 16.76 4.08
CA THR A 265 28.22 17.71 4.99
C THR A 265 29.65 17.27 5.31
N ASN A 266 30.53 18.23 5.64
CA ASN A 266 31.95 18.00 5.92
C ASN A 266 32.64 17.19 4.80
N VAL A 267 32.41 17.60 3.56
CA VAL A 267 32.98 16.94 2.40
C VAL A 267 34.37 17.52 2.14
N ASP A 268 35.39 16.67 2.20
CA ASP A 268 36.78 17.05 1.92
C ASP A 268 37.32 16.27 0.72
N VAL A 269 37.99 16.99 -0.16
CA VAL A 269 38.73 16.44 -1.30
C VAL A 269 40.22 16.65 -1.08
N GLN A 270 41.02 15.64 -1.43
CA GLN A 270 42.46 15.75 -1.51
C GLN A 270 42.92 15.74 -2.97
N ASP A 271 43.63 16.80 -3.35
CA ASP A 271 44.29 17.01 -4.64
C ASP A 271 45.64 17.70 -4.38
N LEU A 272 46.65 16.89 -4.11
CA LEU A 272 48.02 17.38 -3.93
C LEU A 272 48.71 17.36 -5.30
N LEU A 273 49.10 18.53 -5.79
CA LEU A 273 49.80 18.64 -7.06
C LEU A 273 51.07 17.76 -7.06
N PRO A 274 51.27 16.91 -8.09
CA PRO A 274 52.44 16.05 -8.20
C PRO A 274 53.71 16.88 -8.49
N SER A 275 54.88 16.26 -8.33
CA SER A 275 56.13 16.87 -8.79
C SER A 275 56.11 17.10 -10.30
N GLY A 276 56.65 18.23 -10.75
CA GLY A 276 56.67 18.61 -12.17
C GLY A 276 55.66 19.71 -12.51
N VAL A 277 54.82 20.12 -11.56
CA VAL A 277 54.03 21.34 -11.65
C VAL A 277 54.15 22.16 -10.35
N THR A 278 54.19 23.49 -10.49
CA THR A 278 54.21 24.43 -9.37
C THR A 278 52.87 25.15 -9.23
N PHE A 279 52.28 25.14 -8.04
CA PHE A 279 51.01 25.84 -7.75
C PHE A 279 51.09 27.35 -8.00
N ASN A 280 50.12 27.90 -8.72
CA ASN A 280 49.97 29.35 -8.91
C ASN A 280 48.80 29.92 -8.10
N SER A 281 47.60 29.35 -8.27
CA SER A 281 46.37 29.85 -7.64
C SER A 281 45.27 28.79 -7.57
N ALA A 282 44.32 28.99 -6.66
CA ALA A 282 43.09 28.23 -6.56
C ALA A 282 41.88 29.17 -6.62
N GLY A 283 40.77 28.70 -7.19
CA GLY A 283 39.51 29.44 -7.23
C GLY A 283 38.29 28.53 -7.41
N PRO A 284 37.07 29.09 -7.48
CA PRO A 284 36.72 30.53 -7.41
C PRO A 284 37.03 31.21 -6.07
N ALA A 285 36.87 32.54 -5.99
CA ALA A 285 37.10 33.30 -4.75
C ALA A 285 36.23 32.75 -3.59
N GLY A 286 36.84 32.54 -2.43
CA GLY A 286 36.18 31.96 -1.25
C GLY A 286 36.41 30.45 -1.07
N VAL A 287 36.97 29.75 -2.07
CA VAL A 287 37.36 28.34 -1.93
C VAL A 287 38.50 28.19 -0.92
N LEU A 288 38.33 27.28 0.04
CA LEU A 288 39.38 26.92 1.00
C LEU A 288 40.18 25.71 0.49
N TYR A 289 41.26 26.00 -0.26
CA TYR A 289 42.24 25.02 -0.72
C TYR A 289 43.61 25.28 -0.11
N ASN A 290 44.25 24.24 0.43
CA ASN A 290 45.62 24.29 0.94
C ASN A 290 46.58 23.59 -0.04
N PRO A 291 47.41 24.33 -0.79
CA PRO A 291 48.32 23.75 -1.79
C PRO A 291 49.44 22.88 -1.18
N ALA A 292 49.75 23.02 0.11
CA ALA A 292 50.79 22.21 0.76
C ALA A 292 50.29 20.80 1.13
N SER A 293 49.00 20.66 1.44
CA SER A 293 48.39 19.36 1.77
C SER A 293 47.47 18.81 0.67
N GLY A 294 47.14 19.63 -0.31
CA GLY A 294 46.14 19.35 -1.34
C GLY A 294 44.70 19.35 -0.83
N LEU A 295 44.45 19.77 0.41
CA LEU A 295 43.11 19.68 1.00
C LEU A 295 42.21 20.80 0.50
N TRP A 296 41.04 20.41 0.00
CA TRP A 296 39.92 21.27 -0.36
C TRP A 296 38.70 20.91 0.48
N ASN A 297 38.19 21.88 1.26
CA ASN A 297 36.88 21.71 1.91
C ASN A 297 35.77 22.12 0.93
N VAL A 298 35.04 21.13 0.42
CA VAL A 298 34.02 21.28 -0.63
C VAL A 298 32.81 22.05 -0.11
N THR A 299 32.51 21.96 1.18
CA THR A 299 31.34 22.56 1.82
C THR A 299 31.51 24.02 2.23
N THR A 300 32.50 24.74 1.68
CA THR A 300 32.74 26.15 2.03
C THR A 300 31.89 27.10 1.18
N GLY A 301 30.89 27.71 1.81
CA GLY A 301 29.92 28.63 1.22
C GLY A 301 28.86 29.09 2.26
N PRO A 302 27.78 29.79 1.87
CA PRO A 302 26.72 30.20 2.81
C PRO A 302 25.93 29.03 3.43
N SER A 303 26.16 27.81 2.97
CA SER A 303 25.57 26.56 3.44
C SER A 303 26.69 25.55 3.59
N ASP A 304 26.93 25.06 4.82
CA ASP A 304 27.96 24.07 5.18
C ASP A 304 27.67 22.64 4.61
N TYR A 305 27.11 22.56 3.39
CA TYR A 305 26.69 21.33 2.74
C TYR A 305 26.62 21.43 1.21
N ILE A 306 26.65 20.29 0.53
CA ILE A 306 26.30 20.13 -0.89
C ILE A 306 24.92 19.44 -1.00
N GLY A 307 23.93 20.16 -1.50
CA GLY A 307 22.54 19.67 -1.60
C GLY A 307 22.34 18.67 -2.75
N PRO A 308 21.23 17.91 -2.76
CA PRO A 308 20.87 17.01 -3.87
C PRO A 308 20.91 17.69 -5.23
N GLY A 309 21.60 17.08 -6.18
CA GLY A 309 21.80 17.57 -7.55
C GLY A 309 22.71 18.80 -7.69
N LEU A 310 23.29 19.30 -6.60
CA LEU A 310 24.19 20.44 -6.63
C LEU A 310 25.64 20.01 -6.88
N THR A 311 26.42 20.94 -7.41
CA THR A 311 27.84 20.78 -7.67
C THR A 311 28.65 21.91 -7.06
N ASN A 312 29.85 21.59 -6.61
CA ASN A 312 30.89 22.55 -6.24
C ASN A 312 32.16 22.24 -7.03
N SER A 313 32.91 23.28 -7.39
CA SER A 313 34.12 23.13 -8.20
C SER A 313 35.33 23.85 -7.60
N LEU A 314 36.49 23.23 -7.74
CA LEU A 314 37.81 23.80 -7.48
C LEU A 314 38.57 23.90 -8.80
N ILE A 315 39.12 25.08 -9.06
CA ILE A 315 40.01 25.36 -10.19
C ILE A 315 41.40 25.58 -9.62
N ILE A 316 42.37 24.76 -10.03
CA ILE A 316 43.79 24.91 -9.68
C ILE A 316 44.55 25.31 -10.94
N ASN A 317 45.26 26.44 -10.89
CA ASN A 317 46.22 26.81 -11.93
C ASN A 317 47.63 26.48 -11.45
N ALA A 318 48.42 25.80 -12.27
CA ALA A 318 49.79 25.41 -11.96
C ALA A 318 50.70 25.59 -13.18
N THR A 319 51.98 25.92 -12.97
CA THR A 319 52.98 26.06 -14.03
C THR A 319 53.71 24.74 -14.25
N VAL A 320 53.93 24.33 -15.49
CA VAL A 320 54.74 23.13 -15.80
C VAL A 320 56.22 23.43 -15.56
N ASP A 321 56.85 22.64 -14.69
CA ASP A 321 58.23 22.85 -14.28
C ASP A 321 59.22 22.43 -15.37
N ALA A 322 60.40 23.06 -15.38
CA ALA A 322 61.50 22.67 -16.28
C ALA A 322 62.04 21.26 -15.95
N GLY A 323 62.49 20.52 -16.98
CA GLY A 323 63.02 19.16 -16.81
C GLY A 323 61.97 18.05 -16.85
N THR A 324 60.72 18.37 -17.21
CA THR A 324 59.59 17.43 -17.34
C THR A 324 59.32 17.02 -18.80
N GLU A 325 60.20 17.39 -19.74
CA GLU A 325 59.99 17.17 -21.17
C GLU A 325 59.78 15.68 -21.50
N GLY A 326 58.65 15.38 -22.16
CA GLY A 326 58.28 14.01 -22.56
C GLY A 326 57.79 13.10 -21.42
N GLN A 327 57.63 13.63 -20.19
CA GLN A 327 57.08 12.89 -19.05
C GLN A 327 55.55 13.00 -19.02
N VAL A 328 54.90 12.01 -18.40
CA VAL A 328 53.48 12.06 -18.04
C VAL A 328 53.38 12.50 -16.58
N ILE A 329 52.63 13.56 -16.32
CA ILE A 329 52.38 14.07 -14.97
C ILE A 329 50.92 13.77 -14.61
N ASP A 330 50.73 12.73 -13.81
CA ASP A 330 49.41 12.30 -13.36
C ASP A 330 49.00 13.07 -12.10
N ASN A 331 47.92 13.83 -12.20
CA ASN A 331 47.34 14.55 -11.07
C ASN A 331 45.99 13.91 -10.71
N THR A 332 45.84 13.41 -9.48
CA THR A 332 44.62 12.71 -9.01
C THR A 332 43.90 13.53 -7.94
N ALA A 333 42.59 13.39 -7.87
CA ALA A 333 41.77 13.95 -6.79
C ALA A 333 40.93 12.83 -6.18
N GLN A 334 40.71 12.90 -4.87
CA GLN A 334 39.91 11.91 -4.16
C GLN A 334 39.04 12.58 -3.10
N ILE A 335 37.77 12.18 -2.99
CA ILE A 335 36.96 12.49 -1.82
C ILE A 335 37.47 11.62 -0.67
N ILE A 336 38.00 12.25 0.37
CA ILE A 336 38.63 11.56 1.49
C ILE A 336 37.77 11.56 2.75
N ASN A 337 36.72 12.39 2.80
CA ASN A 337 35.85 12.54 3.96
C ASN A 337 34.46 13.05 3.56
N ALA A 338 33.44 12.52 4.23
CA ALA A 338 32.06 13.01 4.23
C ALA A 338 31.35 12.52 5.50
N THR A 339 30.37 13.26 6.00
CA THR A 339 29.63 12.86 7.22
C THR A 339 28.66 11.72 6.94
N GLN A 340 27.93 11.82 5.83
CA GLN A 340 26.94 10.83 5.42
C GLN A 340 27.62 9.71 4.63
N PRO A 341 27.20 8.45 4.80
CA PRO A 341 27.72 7.34 4.01
C PRO A 341 27.37 7.54 2.53
N ASP A 342 28.35 7.20 1.69
CA ASP A 342 28.17 7.06 0.25
C ASP A 342 28.00 5.57 -0.11
N PRO A 343 26.83 5.15 -0.61
CA PRO A 343 26.60 3.78 -1.04
C PRO A 343 27.48 3.33 -2.22
N ASP A 344 27.99 4.27 -3.03
CA ASP A 344 28.83 3.99 -4.19
C ASP A 344 30.14 4.78 -4.12
N SER A 345 31.11 4.26 -3.37
CA SER A 345 32.43 4.90 -3.23
C SER A 345 33.32 4.79 -4.49
N SER A 346 32.78 4.38 -5.64
CA SER A 346 33.56 4.16 -6.87
C SER A 346 33.50 5.33 -7.86
N ASN A 347 32.65 6.32 -7.59
CA ASN A 347 32.35 7.44 -8.48
C ASN A 347 33.05 8.77 -8.08
#